data_AF-A0A3C1FSB9-F1
#
_entry.id   AF-A0A3C1FSB9-F1
#
_cell.length_a   1.000
_cell.length_b   1.000
_cell.length_c   1.000
_cell.angle_alpha   90.00
_cell.angle_beta   90.00
_cell.angle_gamma   90.00
#
_symmetry.space_group_name_H-M   'P 1'
#
loop_
_entity.id
_entity.type
_entity.pdbx_description
1 polymer ?
#
loop_
_entity_poly.entity_id
_entity_poly.type
_entity_poly.pdbx_seq_one_letter_code
_entity_poly.pdbx_strand_id
1 'polypeptide(L)' 'RKKLAYEVRKHKKGFYLFLLFRSDPSFVKKLEDYYKVYDPVIKYMVIKLDKKMLKGVVLAKPEEPSTAKSEA' A
#
# COMPACT_ATOMS: atom_id res chain seq x y z
N ARG A 1 -13.12 -3.87 -4.39
CA ARG A 1 -13.11 -4.17 -2.93
C ARG A 1 -12.97 -5.68 -2.74
N LYS A 2 -11.97 -6.16 -2.00
CA LYS A 2 -11.70 -7.60 -1.79
C LYS A 2 -12.17 -8.04 -0.40
N LYS A 3 -12.58 -9.31 -0.26
CA LYS A 3 -12.93 -9.92 1.04
C LYS A 3 -11.63 -10.23 1.79
N LEU A 4 -11.56 -9.86 3.06
CA LEU A 4 -10.41 -10.19 3.91
C LEU A 4 -10.52 -11.65 4.37
N ALA A 5 -9.38 -12.33 4.55
CA ALA A 5 -9.35 -13.73 5.02
C ALA A 5 -9.95 -13.87 6.43
N TYR A 6 -9.75 -12.85 7.26
CA TYR A 6 -10.31 -12.71 8.59
C TYR A 6 -10.70 -11.25 8.83
N GLU A 7 -11.46 -11.02 9.90
CA GLU A 7 -11.93 -9.69 10.26
C GLU A 7 -10.79 -8.86 10.88
N VAL A 8 -10.53 -7.68 10.31
CA VAL A 8 -9.49 -6.76 10.80
C VAL A 8 -10.19 -5.49 11.25
N ARG A 9 -10.04 -5.12 12.54
CA ARG A 9 -10.70 -3.94 13.14
C ARG A 9 -12.21 -3.89 12.81
N LYS A 10 -12.90 -5.03 12.87
CA LYS A 10 -14.33 -5.18 12.53
C LYS A 10 -14.70 -4.99 11.06
N HIS A 11 -13.72 -4.96 10.15
CA HIS A 11 -13.96 -4.90 8.71
C HIS A 11 -13.79 -6.27 8.06
N LYS A 12 -14.75 -6.67 7.22
CA LYS A 12 -14.75 -7.93 6.45
C LYS A 12 -14.30 -7.75 4.99
N LYS A 13 -14.25 -6.51 4.51
CA LYS A 13 -13.91 -6.16 3.12
C LYS A 13 -13.04 -4.91 3.10
N GLY A 14 -11.96 -4.92 2.32
CA GLY A 14 -11.01 -3.81 2.20
C GLY A 14 -10.52 -3.59 0.77
N PHE A 15 -9.67 -2.58 0.63
CA PHE A 15 -8.89 -2.34 -0.59
C PHE A 15 -7.43 -2.59 -0.27
N TYR A 16 -6.71 -3.20 -1.20
CA TYR A 16 -5.28 -3.41 -1.10
C TYR A 16 -4.61 -2.49 -2.11
N LEU A 17 -3.61 -1.76 -1.65
CA LEU A 17 -2.78 -0.91 -2.48
C LEU A 17 -1.33 -1.38 -2.34
N PHE A 18 -0.65 -1.56 -3.46
CA PHE A 18 0.76 -1.88 -3.49
C PHE A 18 1.50 -0.69 -4.09
N LEU A 19 2.36 -0.06 -3.29
CA LEU A 19 3.12 1.11 -3.69
C LEU A 19 4.60 0.77 -3.71
N LEU A 20 5.22 0.98 -4.86
CA LEU A 20 6.66 0.96 -5.00
C LEU A 20 7.15 2.40 -5.08
N PHE A 21 7.94 2.82 -4.10
CA PHE A 21 8.49 4.17 -4.07
C PHE A 21 9.94 4.16 -3.64
N ARG A 22 10.66 5.21 -4.02
CA ARG A 22 12.01 5.51 -3.56
C ARG A 22 11.95 6.78 -2.73
N SER A 23 12.39 6.70 -1.48
CA SER A 23 12.43 7.84 -0.57
C SER A 23 13.64 7.75 0.36
N ASP A 24 13.91 8.84 1.06
CA ASP A 24 14.85 8.84 2.17
C ASP A 24 14.33 8.03 3.36
N PRO A 25 15.22 7.46 4.19
CA PRO A 25 14.84 6.69 5.38
C PRO A 25 14.01 7.51 6.39
N SER A 26 14.29 8.81 6.53
CA SER A 26 13.56 9.69 7.45
C SER A 26 12.10 9.90 7.05
N PHE A 27 11.76 9.72 5.77
CA PHE A 27 10.38 9.80 5.30
C PHE A 27 9.56 8.59 5.75
N VAL A 28 10.16 7.39 5.78
CA VAL A 28 9.47 6.16 6.18
C VAL A 28 8.90 6.28 7.59
N LYS A 29 9.68 6.82 8.54
CA LYS A 29 9.22 7.03 9.92
C LYS A 29 8.01 7.97 9.99
N LYS A 30 8.06 9.10 9.28
CA LYS A 30 6.94 10.05 9.22
C LYS A 30 5.68 9.42 8.62
N LEU A 31 5.86 8.56 7.62
CA LEU A 31 4.76 7.85 6.97
C LEU A 31 4.09 6.85 7.93
N GLU A 32 4.88 6.11 8.71
CA GLU A 32 4.36 5.20 9.73
C GLU A 32 3.60 5.93 10.83
N ASP A 33 4.13 7.06 11.31
CA ASP A 33 3.47 7.92 12.30
C ASP A 33 2.13 8.46 11.76
N TYR A 34 2.10 8.89 10.49
CA TYR A 34 0.89 9.33 9.82
C TYR A 34 -0.15 8.21 9.69
N TYR A 35 0.25 7.02 9.20
CA TYR A 35 -0.66 5.88 9.05
C TYR A 35 -1.18 5.31 10.37
N LYS A 36 -0.49 5.57 11.48
CA LYS A 36 -0.96 5.17 12.81
C LYS A 36 -2.20 5.98 13.23
N VAL A 37 -2.23 7.27 12.92
CA VAL A 37 -3.35 8.17 13.25
C VAL A 37 -4.40 8.28 12.14
N TYR A 38 -4.08 7.80 10.95
CA TYR A 38 -4.95 7.90 9.79
C TYR A 38 -5.99 6.75 9.76
N ASP A 39 -7.20 7.04 10.24
CA ASP A 39 -8.30 6.08 10.42
C ASP A 39 -8.66 5.22 9.19
N PRO A 40 -8.64 5.71 7.94
CA PRO A 40 -8.97 4.89 6.78
C PRO A 40 -8.03 3.71 6.54
N VAL A 41 -6.79 3.77 7.05
CA VAL A 41 -5.81 2.71 6.90
C VAL A 41 -5.89 1.75 8.09
N ILE A 42 -6.54 0.61 7.85
CA ILE A 42 -6.73 -0.42 8.88
C ILE A 42 -5.47 -1.26 9.17
N LYS A 43 -4.59 -1.40 8.18
CA LYS A 43 -3.34 -2.16 8.24
C LYS A 43 -2.39 -1.67 7.16
N TYR A 44 -1.12 -1.48 7.52
CA TYR A 44 -0.03 -1.16 6.61
C TYR A 44 1.18 -2.05 6.90
N MET A 45 2.06 -2.18 5.90
CA MET A 45 3.33 -2.88 6.01
C MET A 45 4.33 -2.22 5.08
N VAL A 46 5.46 -1.76 5.63
CA VAL A 46 6.56 -1.19 4.84
C VAL A 46 7.69 -2.20 4.84
N ILE A 47 8.19 -2.54 3.65
CA ILE A 47 9.29 -3.49 3.47
C ILE A 47 10.44 -2.76 2.79
N LYS A 48 11.65 -2.90 3.36
CA LYS A 48 12.87 -2.46 2.69
C LYS A 48 13.23 -3.48 1.60
N LEU A 49 13.39 -3.00 0.38
CA LEU A 49 13.76 -3.85 -0.75
C LEU A 49 15.28 -4.00 -0.83
N ASP A 50 15.74 -5.26 -0.87
CA ASP A 50 17.13 -5.59 -1.13
C ASP A 50 17.43 -5.68 -2.63
N LYS A 51 18.72 -5.60 -2.99
CA LYS A 51 19.22 -5.69 -4.38
C LYS A 51 18.74 -6.94 -5.13
N LYS A 52 18.51 -8.06 -4.42
CA LYS A 52 18.00 -9.31 -5.00
C LYS A 52 16.51 -9.21 -5.35
N MET A 53 15.72 -8.52 -4.52
CA MET A 53 14.27 -8.39 -4.69
C MET A 53 13.88 -7.36 -5.74
N LEU A 54 14.70 -6.30 -5.92
CA LEU A 54 14.53 -5.29 -6.96
C LEU A 54 14.37 -5.88 -8.37
N LYS A 55 15.12 -6.93 -8.69
CA LYS A 55 15.09 -7.56 -10.03
C LYS A 55 13.74 -8.21 -10.33
N GLY A 56 13.06 -8.76 -9.32
CA GLY A 56 11.75 -9.39 -9.49
C GLY A 56 10.61 -8.38 -9.64
N VAL A 57 10.72 -7.22 -8.98
CA VAL A 57 9.66 -6.18 -8.99
C VAL A 57 9.64 -5.40 -10.30
N VAL A 58 10.80 -5.11 -10.89
CA VAL A 58 10.90 -4.33 -12.16
C VAL A 58 10.27 -5.07 -13.35
N LEU A 59 10.17 -6.41 -13.29
CA LEU A 59 9.54 -7.23 -14.33
C LEU A 59 8.01 -7.16 -14.29
N ALA A 60 7.43 -6.76 -13.16
CA ALA A 60 6.00 -6.52 -13.00
C ALA A 60 5.72 -5.01 -13.10
N LYS A 61 5.83 -4.46 -14.32
CA LYS A 61 5.46 -3.06 -14.60
C LYS A 61 3.99 -2.85 -14.20
N PRO A 62 3.65 -1.80 -13.42
CA PRO A 62 2.30 -1.60 -12.94
C PRO A 62 1.38 -1.15 -14.08
N GLU A 63 0.33 -1.92 -14.34
CA GLU A 63 -0.91 -1.40 -14.90
C GLU A 63 -1.39 -0.28 -13.96
N GLU A 64 -1.58 0.92 -14.49
CA GLU A 64 -2.31 1.99 -13.80
C GLU A 64 -3.80 1.61 -13.77
N PRO A 65 -4.48 1.64 -12.61
CA PRO A 65 -5.93 1.77 -12.62
C PRO A 65 -6.34 2.90 -11.68
N SER A 66 -6.29 4.13 -12.16
CA SER A 66 -7.13 5.22 -11.63
C SER A 66 -7.39 6.33 -12.66
N THR A 67 -7.88 5.95 -13.84
CA THR A 67 -8.84 6.79 -14.58
C THR A 67 -10.18 6.05 -14.57
N ALA A 68 -11.27 6.81 -14.38
CA ALA A 68 -12.67 6.39 -14.14
C ALA A 68 -12.93 5.88 -12.69
N LYS A 69 -13.56 6.66 -11.79
CA LYS A 69 -14.79 7.42 -11.98
C LYS A 69 -14.78 8.72 -11.16
N SER A 70 -14.64 9.85 -11.86
CA SER A 70 -15.23 11.14 -11.49
C SER A 70 -16.43 11.36 -12.41
N GLU A 71 -17.58 11.68 -11.80
CA GLU A 71 -18.68 12.48 -12.35
C GLU A 71 -19.10 12.32 -13.82
N ALA A 72 -20.27 11.70 -14.01
CA ALA A 72 -21.40 12.24 -14.78
C ALA A 72 -22.67 11.43 -14.44
#